data_AF-A0A316D7K4-F1
#
_entry.id   AF-A0A316D7K4-F1
#
_cell.length_a   1.000
_cell.length_b   1.000
_cell.length_c   1.000
_cell.angle_alpha   90.00
_cell.angle_beta   90.00
_cell.angle_gamma   90.00
#
_symmetry.space_group_name_H-M   'P 1'
#
loop_
_entity.id
_entity.type
_entity.pdbx_description
1 polymer ?
#
loop_
_entity_poly.entity_id
_entity_poly.type
_entity_poly.pdbx_seq_one_letter_code
_entity_poly.pdbx_strand_id
1 'polypeptide(L)'
;MKKFTKLALAAMLVMTAVVGVGCSKTDDTKTNTATETKKEDPEKINRAVFAAALIADEKMTSQFSKAVKGIDDAGKDTAYTAPSKKQEESLTFLDPYWGKDAATKEYTAALGDATLLAKVNKEAEALVNKNNAAAKDESKKTKFTPLTAVADPAKLGKNNIAGAKAQYADVKVESKDSKYTVTYKGLTYTLEKSGNTYKVVSKEGTLTK
;
A
#
# COMPACT_ATOMS: atom_id res chain seq x y z
N MET A 1 16.85 -22.88 23.08
CA MET A 1 16.50 -23.10 21.66
C MET A 1 16.20 -21.76 21.00
N LYS A 2 16.86 -21.51 19.86
CA LYS A 2 16.75 -20.31 19.02
C LYS A 2 15.32 -20.12 18.49
N LYS A 3 14.89 -18.86 18.31
CA LYS A 3 14.35 -18.34 17.04
C LYS A 3 14.38 -16.80 17.05
N PHE A 4 15.12 -16.26 16.09
CA PHE A 4 15.43 -14.86 15.85
C PHE A 4 14.37 -14.17 14.95
N THR A 5 14.29 -12.84 15.11
CA THR A 5 14.07 -11.80 14.08
C THR A 5 12.74 -11.73 13.32
N LYS A 6 12.03 -10.60 13.44
CA LYS A 6 12.19 -9.36 12.63
C LYS A 6 11.14 -8.32 13.07
N LEU A 7 11.49 -7.44 14.00
CA LEU A 7 10.76 -6.17 14.18
C LEU A 7 11.77 -5.11 14.65
N ALA A 8 12.64 -4.73 13.72
CA ALA A 8 13.50 -3.56 13.84
C ALA A 8 13.54 -2.92 12.45
N LEU A 9 12.47 -2.20 12.10
CA LEU A 9 12.52 -1.19 11.06
C LEU A 9 12.33 0.15 11.77
N ALA A 10 13.49 0.78 12.03
CA ALA A 10 13.78 2.12 12.52
C ALA A 10 12.54 2.99 12.84
N ALA A 11 12.24 3.26 14.12
CA ALA A 11 12.93 4.27 14.94
C ALA A 11 13.01 5.64 14.26
N MET A 12 11.95 6.42 14.48
CA MET A 12 11.97 7.86 14.79
C MET A 12 13.24 8.62 14.37
N LEU A 13 13.16 9.32 13.23
CA LEU A 13 13.96 10.53 12.99
C LEU A 13 13.28 11.70 13.72
N VAL A 14 13.34 11.67 15.06
CA VAL A 14 13.14 12.86 15.89
C VAL A 14 14.48 13.58 15.89
N MET A 15 14.57 14.71 15.19
CA MET A 15 15.72 15.62 15.32
C MET A 15 15.72 16.21 16.73
N THR A 16 16.43 15.58 17.66
CA THR A 16 16.88 16.24 18.88
C THR A 16 18.01 17.19 18.51
N ALA A 17 17.70 18.48 18.44
CA ALA A 17 18.69 19.53 18.52
C ALA A 17 19.38 19.45 19.90
N VAL A 18 20.59 18.90 19.94
CA VAL A 18 21.46 19.08 21.10
C VAL A 18 22.07 20.47 20.97
N VAL A 19 21.50 21.41 21.71
CA VAL A 19 22.15 22.66 22.09
C VAL A 19 23.31 22.26 22.99
N GLY A 20 24.53 22.26 22.44
CA GLY A 20 25.75 22.17 23.25
C GLY A 20 25.91 23.45 24.06
N VAL A 21 25.63 23.40 25.36
CA VAL A 21 26.11 24.40 26.32
C VAL A 21 27.15 23.73 27.21
N GLY A 22 28.41 23.83 26.79
CA GLY A 22 29.57 23.69 27.66
C GLY A 22 30.18 25.07 27.86
N CYS A 23 30.20 25.54 29.11
CA CYS A 23 30.96 26.73 29.52
C CYS A 23 32.44 26.58 29.16
N SER A 24 33.00 27.54 28.40
CA SER A 24 34.00 28.49 28.90
C SER A 24 34.65 29.32 27.78
N LYS A 25 34.68 30.64 28.04
CA LYS A 25 35.55 31.73 27.53
C LYS A 25 35.25 32.33 26.14
N THR A 26 34.83 33.60 26.19
CA THR A 26 35.21 34.79 25.39
C THR A 26 36.13 34.51 24.18
N ASP A 27 35.87 34.99 22.96
CA ASP A 27 35.70 36.39 22.53
C ASP A 27 35.08 36.50 21.11
N ASP A 28 34.68 37.73 20.76
CA ASP A 28 34.08 38.24 19.52
C ASP A 28 34.45 37.58 18.17
N THR A 29 33.47 37.52 17.26
CA THR A 29 33.43 38.33 16.00
C THR A 29 32.54 37.66 14.94
N LYS A 30 31.56 38.45 14.45
CA LYS A 30 30.81 38.35 13.18
C LYS A 30 31.07 37.13 12.29
N THR A 31 30.03 36.33 12.07
CA THR A 31 29.51 36.06 10.72
C THR A 31 28.12 35.46 10.81
N ASN A 32 27.17 36.06 10.10
CA ASN A 32 25.88 35.44 9.79
C ASN A 32 26.19 34.17 8.98
N THR A 33 26.24 33.02 9.64
CA THR A 33 26.24 31.75 8.93
C THR A 33 24.83 31.57 8.38
N ALA A 34 24.62 31.99 7.13
CA ALA A 34 23.52 31.46 6.35
C ALA A 34 23.62 29.93 6.45
N THR A 35 22.64 29.31 7.09
CA THR A 35 22.53 27.86 7.16
C THR A 35 22.39 27.39 5.72
N GLU A 36 23.49 26.98 5.09
CA GLU A 36 23.45 26.26 3.83
C GLU A 36 22.55 25.04 4.08
N THR A 37 21.36 25.09 3.50
CA THR A 37 20.47 23.94 3.39
C THR A 37 21.29 22.84 2.72
N LYS A 38 21.85 21.92 3.51
CA LYS A 38 22.59 20.76 3.00
C LYS A 38 21.75 20.14 1.88
N LYS A 39 22.22 20.25 0.64
CA LYS A 39 21.62 19.51 -0.48
C LYS A 39 21.64 18.05 -0.07
N GLU A 40 20.46 17.50 0.17
CA GLU A 40 20.32 16.09 0.51
C GLU A 40 20.96 15.24 -0.59
N ASP A 41 21.61 14.16 -0.17
CA ASP A 41 22.27 13.20 -1.05
C ASP A 41 21.24 12.60 -2.03
N PRO A 42 21.43 12.75 -3.36
CA PRO A 42 20.52 12.23 -4.37
C PRO A 42 20.25 10.73 -4.22
N GLU A 43 21.23 9.94 -3.76
CA GLU A 43 21.04 8.51 -3.55
C GLU A 43 20.07 8.25 -2.39
N LYS A 44 20.16 9.04 -1.31
CA LYS A 44 19.23 8.94 -0.18
C LYS A 44 17.82 9.34 -0.58
N ILE A 45 17.67 10.39 -1.38
CA ILE A 45 16.37 10.80 -1.93
C ILE A 45 15.79 9.68 -2.78
N ASN A 46 16.54 9.13 -3.73
CA ASN A 46 16.06 8.10 -4.63
C ASN A 46 15.65 6.81 -3.88
N ARG A 47 16.42 6.42 -2.85
CA ARG A 47 16.05 5.31 -1.95
C ARG A 47 14.76 5.60 -1.17
N ALA A 48 14.57 6.83 -0.69
CA ALA A 48 13.36 7.24 0.01
C ALA A 48 12.13 7.23 -0.91
N VAL A 49 12.28 7.71 -2.15
CA VAL A 49 11.22 7.69 -3.17
C VAL A 49 10.83 6.25 -3.52
N PHE A 50 11.82 5.37 -3.74
CA PHE A 50 11.54 3.95 -3.98
C PHE A 50 10.84 3.29 -2.78
N ALA A 51 11.29 3.57 -1.56
CA ALA A 51 10.63 3.07 -0.35
C ALA A 51 9.19 3.58 -0.22
N ALA A 52 8.91 4.83 -0.61
CA ALA A 52 7.55 5.37 -0.62
C ALA A 52 6.64 4.61 -1.59
N ALA A 53 7.13 4.24 -2.79
CA ALA A 53 6.36 3.43 -3.75
C ALA A 53 6.03 2.04 -3.18
N LEU A 54 6.99 1.39 -2.50
CA LEU A 54 6.77 0.10 -1.81
C LEU A 54 5.69 0.21 -0.72
N ILE A 55 5.80 1.23 0.14
CA ILE A 55 4.85 1.47 1.22
C ILE A 55 3.46 1.75 0.66
N ALA A 56 3.37 2.55 -0.40
CA ALA A 56 2.10 2.90 -1.05
C ALA A 56 1.35 1.64 -1.54
N ASP A 57 2.02 0.71 -2.20
CA ASP A 57 1.40 -0.56 -2.63
C ASP A 57 1.03 -1.47 -1.45
N GLU A 58 1.86 -1.53 -0.40
CA GLU A 58 1.53 -2.28 0.82
C GLU A 58 0.25 -1.73 1.46
N LYS A 59 0.13 -0.40 1.56
CA LYS A 59 -1.06 0.27 2.11
C LYS A 59 -2.28 0.12 1.21
N MET A 60 -2.12 0.11 -0.11
CA MET A 60 -3.21 -0.22 -1.04
C MET A 60 -3.71 -1.64 -0.79
N THR A 61 -2.80 -2.61 -0.76
CA THR A 61 -3.14 -4.02 -0.58
C THR A 61 -3.79 -4.28 0.78
N SER A 62 -3.39 -3.57 1.83
CA SER A 62 -3.99 -3.71 3.17
C SER A 62 -5.45 -3.24 3.26
N GLN A 63 -5.97 -2.52 2.25
CA GLN A 63 -7.39 -2.13 2.22
C GLN A 63 -8.30 -3.30 1.84
N PHE A 64 -7.74 -4.44 1.45
CA PHE A 64 -8.49 -5.64 1.10
C PHE A 64 -8.22 -6.72 2.16
N SER A 65 -9.30 -7.25 2.73
CA SER A 65 -9.34 -8.31 3.75
C SER A 65 -9.12 -9.70 3.16
N LYS A 66 -8.96 -10.73 4.02
CA LYS A 66 -8.65 -12.11 3.60
C LYS A 66 -9.81 -12.83 2.89
N ALA A 67 -9.39 -13.75 2.02
CA ALA A 67 -10.12 -14.76 1.24
C ALA A 67 -11.62 -14.99 1.57
N VAL A 68 -12.48 -14.50 0.68
CA VAL A 68 -13.85 -14.99 0.45
C VAL A 68 -13.77 -16.13 -0.56
N LYS A 69 -14.37 -17.29 -0.27
CA LYS A 69 -14.43 -18.38 -1.24
C LYS A 69 -15.52 -18.10 -2.28
N GLY A 70 -15.23 -18.39 -3.53
CA GLY A 70 -16.25 -18.54 -4.57
C GLY A 70 -15.69 -19.28 -5.79
N ILE A 71 -16.33 -19.14 -6.94
CA ILE A 71 -15.94 -19.80 -8.18
C ILE A 71 -15.73 -18.76 -9.29
N ASP A 72 -14.66 -18.90 -10.06
CA ASP A 72 -14.31 -18.02 -11.18
C ASP A 72 -15.21 -18.22 -12.42
N ASP A 73 -15.02 -17.40 -13.45
CA ASP A 73 -15.71 -17.50 -14.74
C ASP A 73 -15.53 -18.87 -15.42
N ALA A 74 -14.42 -19.55 -15.17
CA ALA A 74 -14.12 -20.89 -15.67
C ALA A 74 -14.70 -22.03 -14.81
N GLY A 75 -15.46 -21.73 -13.75
CA GLY A 75 -16.07 -22.75 -12.91
C GLY A 75 -15.14 -23.37 -11.87
N LYS A 76 -13.98 -22.76 -11.58
CA LYS A 76 -13.02 -23.25 -10.58
C LYS A 76 -13.13 -22.53 -9.26
N ASP A 77 -12.96 -23.27 -8.17
CA ASP A 77 -12.85 -22.71 -6.82
C ASP A 77 -11.69 -21.71 -6.76
N THR A 78 -12.01 -20.49 -6.37
CA THR A 78 -11.08 -19.36 -6.24
C THR A 78 -11.35 -18.61 -4.93
N ALA A 79 -10.28 -18.07 -4.35
CA ALA A 79 -10.39 -17.11 -3.25
C ALA A 79 -10.44 -15.69 -3.84
N TYR A 80 -11.29 -14.83 -3.28
CA TYR A 80 -11.40 -13.40 -3.55
C TYR A 80 -11.08 -12.60 -2.29
N THR A 81 -10.82 -11.32 -2.39
CA THR A 81 -10.55 -10.47 -1.21
C THR A 81 -11.56 -9.35 -1.14
N ALA A 82 -12.33 -9.25 -0.06
CA ALA A 82 -13.30 -8.17 0.10
C ALA A 82 -12.63 -6.90 0.65
N PRO A 83 -13.10 -5.69 0.32
CA PRO A 83 -12.73 -4.49 1.05
C PRO A 83 -12.81 -4.66 2.57
N SER A 84 -11.79 -4.22 3.30
CA SER A 84 -11.78 -4.26 4.78
C SER A 84 -12.63 -3.15 5.40
N LYS A 85 -12.90 -2.08 4.64
CA LYS A 85 -13.71 -0.91 5.00
C LYS A 85 -14.48 -0.39 3.79
N LYS A 86 -15.33 0.61 4.00
CA LYS A 86 -15.98 1.35 2.90
C LYS A 86 -14.93 2.03 2.01
N GLN A 87 -15.27 2.26 0.75
CA GLN A 87 -14.37 2.89 -0.22
C GLN A 87 -13.89 4.25 0.25
N GLU A 88 -14.79 5.13 0.71
CA GLU A 88 -14.43 6.46 1.21
C GLU A 88 -13.42 6.40 2.35
N GLU A 89 -13.64 5.54 3.34
CA GLU A 89 -12.70 5.33 4.45
C GLU A 89 -11.35 4.78 3.98
N SER A 90 -11.37 3.89 2.98
CA SER A 90 -10.15 3.35 2.37
C SER A 90 -9.38 4.45 1.63
N LEU A 91 -10.06 5.31 0.88
CA LEU A 91 -9.44 6.42 0.16
C LEU A 91 -8.88 7.47 1.13
N THR A 92 -9.59 7.78 2.23
CA THR A 92 -9.06 8.64 3.29
C THR A 92 -7.81 8.05 3.93
N PHE A 93 -7.79 6.73 4.16
CA PHE A 93 -6.60 6.06 4.68
C PHE A 93 -5.41 6.11 3.71
N LEU A 94 -5.67 6.04 2.40
CA LEU A 94 -4.64 6.03 1.36
C LEU A 94 -4.08 7.42 1.02
N ASP A 95 -4.81 8.50 1.33
CA ASP A 95 -4.42 9.88 0.98
C ASP A 95 -2.97 10.25 1.34
N PRO A 96 -2.39 9.84 2.48
CA PRO A 96 -0.99 10.16 2.81
C PRO A 96 0.04 9.51 1.87
N TYR A 97 -0.34 8.47 1.14
CA TYR A 97 0.56 7.65 0.32
C TYR A 97 0.25 7.76 -1.18
N TRP A 98 -1.00 8.08 -1.51
CA TRP A 98 -1.53 8.16 -2.86
C TRP A 98 -2.27 9.48 -3.07
N GLY A 99 -2.14 10.07 -4.26
CA GLY A 99 -3.07 11.08 -4.73
C GLY A 99 -4.46 10.46 -4.92
N LYS A 100 -5.50 11.22 -4.56
CA LYS A 100 -6.91 10.76 -4.57
C LYS A 100 -7.33 10.07 -5.87
N ASP A 101 -6.99 10.64 -7.02
CA ASP A 101 -7.39 10.10 -8.32
C ASP A 101 -6.68 8.77 -8.64
N ALA A 102 -5.37 8.70 -8.36
CA ALA A 102 -4.61 7.47 -8.51
C ALA A 102 -5.09 6.37 -7.56
N ALA A 103 -5.34 6.71 -6.29
CA ALA A 103 -5.90 5.79 -5.31
C ALA A 103 -7.26 5.24 -5.76
N THR A 104 -8.14 6.11 -6.25
CA THR A 104 -9.48 5.74 -6.71
C THR A 104 -9.42 4.80 -7.90
N LYS A 105 -8.56 5.11 -8.89
CA LYS A 105 -8.35 4.29 -10.09
C LYS A 105 -7.86 2.89 -9.70
N GLU A 106 -6.80 2.79 -8.91
CA GLU A 106 -6.20 1.51 -8.51
C GLU A 106 -7.15 0.69 -7.62
N TYR A 107 -7.81 1.34 -6.66
CA TYR A 107 -8.77 0.68 -5.79
C TYR A 107 -9.94 0.09 -6.59
N THR A 108 -10.52 0.89 -7.50
CA THR A 108 -11.65 0.44 -8.35
C THR A 108 -11.22 -0.68 -9.29
N ALA A 109 -10.03 -0.59 -9.88
CA ALA A 109 -9.49 -1.65 -10.73
C ALA A 109 -9.30 -2.98 -9.97
N ALA A 110 -9.03 -2.91 -8.67
CA ALA A 110 -8.90 -4.08 -7.83
C ALA A 110 -10.25 -4.78 -7.58
N LEU A 111 -11.37 -4.05 -7.43
CA LEU A 111 -12.71 -4.54 -7.05
C LEU A 111 -13.40 -5.55 -7.99
N GLY A 112 -12.74 -6.01 -9.05
CA GLY A 112 -13.20 -7.16 -9.84
C GLY A 112 -14.41 -6.90 -10.74
N ASP A 113 -14.95 -7.99 -11.31
CA ASP A 113 -16.05 -8.00 -12.29
C ASP A 113 -17.43 -8.23 -11.61
N ALA A 114 -18.49 -7.58 -12.11
CA ALA A 114 -19.83 -7.69 -11.53
C ALA A 114 -20.44 -9.11 -11.63
N THR A 115 -20.14 -9.85 -12.69
CA THR A 115 -20.58 -11.24 -12.91
C THR A 115 -19.98 -12.16 -11.85
N LEU A 116 -18.71 -11.92 -11.54
CA LEU A 116 -17.96 -12.65 -10.52
C LEU A 116 -18.56 -12.40 -9.12
N LEU A 117 -18.86 -11.14 -8.80
CA LEU A 117 -19.51 -10.77 -7.54
C LEU A 117 -20.87 -11.48 -7.37
N ALA A 118 -21.68 -11.52 -8.43
CA ALA A 118 -22.97 -12.21 -8.40
C ALA A 118 -22.82 -13.72 -8.14
N LYS A 119 -21.80 -14.33 -8.73
CA LYS A 119 -21.51 -15.77 -8.56
C LYS A 119 -21.06 -16.10 -7.14
N VAL A 120 -20.13 -15.33 -6.58
CA VAL A 120 -19.67 -15.46 -5.18
C VAL A 120 -20.84 -15.34 -4.21
N ASN A 121 -21.74 -14.36 -4.43
CA ASN A 121 -22.92 -14.18 -3.59
C ASN A 121 -23.85 -15.39 -3.61
N LYS A 122 -24.09 -15.98 -4.78
CA LYS A 122 -24.93 -17.18 -4.92
C LYS A 122 -24.35 -18.39 -4.16
N GLU A 123 -23.03 -18.57 -4.21
CA GLU A 123 -22.35 -19.67 -3.51
C GLU A 123 -22.31 -19.45 -2.00
N ALA A 124 -22.09 -18.22 -1.56
CA ALA A 124 -22.15 -17.85 -0.15
C ALA A 124 -23.56 -18.06 0.42
N GLU A 125 -24.61 -17.68 -0.31
CA GLU A 125 -26.00 -17.92 0.05
C GLU A 125 -26.30 -19.42 0.17
N ALA A 126 -25.89 -20.21 -0.82
CA ALA A 126 -26.06 -21.67 -0.80
C ALA A 126 -25.36 -22.32 0.40
N LEU A 127 -24.14 -21.86 0.74
CA LEU A 127 -23.41 -22.34 1.91
C LEU A 127 -24.11 -21.98 3.22
N VAL A 128 -24.59 -20.74 3.37
CA VAL A 128 -25.36 -20.32 4.54
C VAL A 128 -26.63 -21.17 4.69
N ASN A 129 -27.36 -21.39 3.60
CA ASN A 129 -28.56 -22.24 3.61
C ASN A 129 -28.23 -23.69 3.99
N LYS A 130 -27.15 -24.26 3.44
CA LYS A 130 -26.68 -25.61 3.80
C LYS A 130 -26.31 -25.71 5.28
N ASN A 131 -25.57 -24.72 5.81
CA ASN A 131 -25.16 -24.70 7.21
C ASN A 131 -26.36 -24.51 8.14
N ASN A 132 -27.33 -23.66 7.78
CA ASN A 132 -28.56 -23.45 8.53
C ASN A 132 -29.46 -24.70 8.52
N ALA A 133 -29.50 -25.45 7.41
CA ALA A 133 -30.22 -26.72 7.32
C ALA A 133 -29.57 -27.82 8.19
N ALA A 134 -28.24 -27.77 8.37
CA ALA A 134 -27.50 -28.68 9.24
C ALA A 134 -27.50 -28.23 10.72
N ALA A 135 -27.90 -26.99 11.02
CA ALA A 135 -27.96 -26.45 12.37
C ALA A 135 -29.14 -27.05 13.14
N LYS A 136 -28.85 -27.70 14.27
CA LYS A 136 -29.86 -28.30 15.17
C LYS A 136 -30.54 -27.30 16.11
N ASP A 137 -30.10 -26.06 16.09
CA ASP A 137 -30.50 -25.00 17.01
C ASP A 137 -30.67 -23.71 16.21
N GLU A 138 -31.82 -23.06 16.38
CA GLU A 138 -32.18 -21.83 15.67
C GLU A 138 -31.17 -20.70 15.94
N SER A 139 -30.57 -20.67 17.13
CA SER A 139 -29.55 -19.67 17.52
C SER A 139 -28.24 -19.80 16.74
N LYS A 140 -28.01 -20.93 16.06
CA LYS A 140 -26.82 -21.18 15.23
C LYS A 140 -27.04 -20.86 13.76
N LYS A 141 -28.26 -20.44 13.38
CA LYS A 141 -28.54 -20.03 12.01
C LYS A 141 -28.01 -18.63 11.75
N THR A 142 -27.37 -18.47 10.61
CA THR A 142 -26.81 -17.20 10.13
C THR A 142 -27.66 -16.63 9.00
N LYS A 143 -27.90 -15.31 9.00
CA LYS A 143 -28.57 -14.61 7.90
C LYS A 143 -27.56 -14.35 6.77
N PHE A 144 -27.91 -14.71 5.54
CA PHE A 144 -27.11 -14.32 4.37
C PHE A 144 -27.18 -12.80 4.16
N THR A 145 -26.02 -12.19 3.95
CA THR A 145 -25.89 -10.78 3.54
C THR A 145 -24.99 -10.74 2.31
N PRO A 146 -25.48 -10.28 1.15
CA PRO A 146 -24.69 -10.27 -0.08
C PRO A 146 -23.53 -9.28 0.02
N LEU A 147 -22.40 -9.68 -0.52
CA LEU A 147 -21.25 -8.82 -0.74
C LEU A 147 -21.56 -7.82 -1.86
N THR A 148 -21.14 -6.58 -1.67
CA THR A 148 -21.36 -5.51 -2.65
C THR A 148 -20.09 -5.16 -3.45
N ALA A 149 -18.92 -5.65 -3.04
CA ALA A 149 -17.68 -5.55 -3.81
C ALA A 149 -16.66 -6.62 -3.38
N VAL A 150 -15.94 -7.23 -4.33
CA VAL A 150 -14.87 -8.22 -4.07
C VAL A 150 -13.71 -8.04 -5.05
N ALA A 151 -12.51 -7.83 -4.54
CA ALA A 151 -11.31 -7.69 -5.35
C ALA A 151 -10.76 -9.04 -5.84
N ASP A 152 -10.17 -9.03 -7.05
CA ASP A 152 -9.46 -10.16 -7.66
C ASP A 152 -8.04 -10.29 -7.07
N PRO A 153 -7.71 -11.40 -6.36
CA PRO A 153 -6.39 -11.55 -5.75
C PRO A 153 -5.24 -11.65 -6.75
N ALA A 154 -5.51 -12.12 -7.98
CA ALA A 154 -4.49 -12.14 -9.02
C ALA A 154 -4.10 -10.71 -9.42
N LYS A 155 -5.05 -9.77 -9.47
CA LYS A 155 -4.76 -8.35 -9.74
C LYS A 155 -4.00 -7.69 -8.60
N LEU A 156 -4.39 -7.96 -7.34
CA LEU A 156 -3.69 -7.45 -6.16
C LEU A 156 -2.23 -7.90 -6.10
N GLY A 157 -1.94 -9.14 -6.49
CA GLY A 157 -0.57 -9.68 -6.49
C GLY A 157 0.29 -9.26 -7.70
N LYS A 158 -0.30 -9.20 -8.90
CA LYS A 158 0.46 -8.93 -10.15
C LYS A 158 0.90 -7.47 -10.32
N ASN A 159 0.26 -6.54 -9.61
CA ASN A 159 0.54 -5.11 -9.76
C ASN A 159 1.28 -4.51 -8.56
N ASN A 160 1.82 -5.31 -7.64
CA ASN A 160 2.41 -4.82 -6.39
C ASN A 160 3.93 -5.02 -6.36
N ILE A 161 4.71 -3.95 -6.20
CA ILE A 161 6.18 -4.02 -6.06
C ILE A 161 6.59 -4.62 -4.71
N ALA A 162 5.88 -4.32 -3.62
CA ALA A 162 6.21 -4.77 -2.26
C ALA A 162 6.27 -6.31 -2.15
N GLY A 163 5.49 -7.03 -2.96
CA GLY A 163 5.52 -8.50 -3.04
C GLY A 163 6.64 -9.09 -3.90
N ALA A 164 7.35 -8.27 -4.70
CA ALA A 164 8.16 -8.73 -5.83
C ALA A 164 9.65 -9.02 -5.53
N LYS A 165 10.05 -9.14 -4.25
CA LYS A 165 11.47 -9.15 -3.81
C LYS A 165 12.29 -7.97 -4.38
N ALA A 166 11.63 -6.85 -4.67
CA ALA A 166 12.25 -5.71 -5.32
C ALA A 166 13.40 -5.13 -4.49
N GLN A 167 14.54 -4.88 -5.12
CA GLN A 167 15.68 -4.22 -4.51
C GLN A 167 15.91 -2.88 -5.18
N TYR A 168 16.40 -1.89 -4.44
CA TYR A 168 16.68 -0.57 -5.00
C TYR A 168 17.67 -0.61 -6.18
N ALA A 169 18.61 -1.55 -6.18
CA ALA A 169 19.58 -1.71 -7.26
C ALA A 169 18.94 -2.10 -8.61
N ASP A 170 17.73 -2.67 -8.60
CA ASP A 170 17.01 -3.12 -9.80
C ASP A 170 16.10 -2.02 -10.38
N VAL A 171 16.14 -0.81 -9.81
CA VAL A 171 15.17 0.25 -10.04
C VAL A 171 15.83 1.43 -10.73
N LYS A 172 15.14 1.97 -11.74
CA LYS A 172 15.51 3.26 -12.33
C LYS A 172 14.71 4.36 -11.64
N VAL A 173 15.40 5.36 -11.10
CA VAL A 173 14.77 6.57 -10.54
C VAL A 173 15.19 7.78 -11.36
N GLU A 174 14.22 8.52 -11.87
CA GLU A 174 14.41 9.77 -12.61
C GLU A 174 13.71 10.90 -11.87
N SER A 175 14.28 12.10 -11.90
CA SER A 175 13.68 13.30 -11.32
C SER A 175 13.50 14.34 -12.42
N LYS A 176 12.26 14.77 -12.65
CA LYS A 176 11.91 15.78 -13.65
C LYS A 176 10.68 16.56 -13.21
N ASP A 177 10.66 17.86 -13.46
CA ASP A 177 9.50 18.73 -13.21
C ASP A 177 8.95 18.62 -11.76
N SER A 178 9.86 18.54 -10.78
CA SER A 178 9.56 18.33 -9.35
C SER A 178 8.85 17.01 -9.00
N LYS A 179 8.86 16.04 -9.92
CA LYS A 179 8.36 14.68 -9.71
C LYS A 179 9.48 13.66 -9.81
N TYR A 180 9.26 12.52 -9.19
CA TYR A 180 10.14 11.36 -9.29
C TYR A 180 9.43 10.22 -10.01
N THR A 181 10.10 9.63 -10.99
CA THR A 181 9.62 8.46 -11.72
C THR A 181 10.43 7.25 -11.29
N VAL A 182 9.75 6.25 -10.74
CA VAL A 182 10.33 4.96 -10.30
C VAL A 182 9.89 3.90 -11.28
N THR A 183 10.85 3.26 -11.95
CA THR A 183 10.56 2.15 -12.89
C THR A 183 11.19 0.85 -12.41
N TYR A 184 10.38 -0.20 -12.28
CA TYR A 184 10.79 -1.54 -11.87
C TYR A 184 10.03 -2.59 -12.68
N LYS A 185 10.74 -3.41 -13.47
CA LYS A 185 10.18 -4.55 -14.23
C LYS A 185 8.82 -4.27 -14.90
N GLY A 186 8.75 -3.24 -15.73
CA GLY A 186 7.55 -2.88 -16.49
C GLY A 186 6.46 -2.13 -15.70
N LEU A 187 6.64 -1.94 -14.38
CA LEU A 187 5.84 -0.99 -13.60
C LEU A 187 6.54 0.36 -13.52
N THR A 188 5.76 1.43 -13.67
CA THR A 188 6.22 2.80 -13.51
C THR A 188 5.32 3.56 -12.54
N TYR A 189 5.93 4.20 -11.54
CA TYR A 189 5.27 5.02 -10.54
C TYR A 189 5.76 6.45 -10.70
N THR A 190 4.82 7.40 -10.67
CA THR A 190 5.14 8.82 -10.55
C THR A 190 4.82 9.27 -9.15
N LEU A 191 5.80 9.85 -8.47
CA LEU A 191 5.71 10.35 -7.12
C LEU A 191 5.95 11.85 -7.06
N GLU A 192 5.16 12.52 -6.22
CA GLU A 192 5.31 13.93 -5.90
C GLU A 192 5.66 14.10 -4.42
N LYS A 193 6.50 15.09 -4.11
CA LYS A 193 6.80 15.44 -2.73
C LYS A 193 5.60 16.16 -2.12
N SER A 194 5.05 15.62 -1.03
CA SER A 194 3.94 16.19 -0.27
C SER A 194 4.40 16.44 1.17
N GLY A 195 4.75 17.69 1.46
CA GLY A 195 5.40 18.08 2.71
C GLY A 195 6.72 17.33 2.90
N ASN A 196 6.79 16.51 3.96
CA ASN A 196 7.97 15.71 4.31
C ASN A 196 7.94 14.28 3.76
N THR A 197 6.95 13.95 2.93
CA THR A 197 6.72 12.59 2.41
C THR A 197 6.61 12.60 0.89
N TYR A 198 6.56 11.41 0.28
CA TYR A 198 6.31 11.23 -1.15
C TYR A 198 4.98 10.51 -1.34
N LYS A 199 4.16 11.00 -2.26
CA LYS A 199 2.86 10.41 -2.63
C LYS A 199 2.89 9.90 -4.06
N VAL A 200 2.32 8.73 -4.32
CA VAL A 200 2.12 8.20 -5.66
C VAL A 200 0.95 8.92 -6.32
N VAL A 201 1.19 9.57 -7.44
CA VAL A 201 0.17 10.32 -8.21
C VAL A 201 -0.18 9.66 -9.53
N SER A 202 0.62 8.69 -9.99
CA SER A 202 0.27 7.82 -11.11
C SER A 202 0.99 6.48 -10.98
N LYS A 203 0.35 5.45 -11.54
CA LYS A 203 0.89 4.11 -11.70
C LYS A 203 0.48 3.57 -13.07
N GLU A 204 1.46 3.02 -13.77
CA GLU A 204 1.31 2.53 -15.13
C GLU A 204 2.06 1.20 -15.30
N GLY A 205 1.59 0.40 -16.26
CA GLY A 205 2.15 -0.90 -16.57
C GLY A 205 1.71 -2.02 -15.63
N THR A 206 2.41 -3.15 -15.72
CA THR A 206 2.17 -4.35 -14.90
C THR A 206 3.50 -5.02 -14.60
N LEU A 207 3.61 -5.72 -13.46
CA LEU A 207 4.86 -6.37 -13.11
C LEU A 207 5.13 -7.52 -14.08
N THR A 208 6.21 -7.40 -14.86
CA THR A 208 6.68 -8.47 -15.73
C THR A 208 7.57 -9.43 -14.93
N LYS A 209 7.54 -10.71 -15.31
CA LYS A 209 8.31 -11.78 -14.63
C LYS A 209 9.81 -11.60 -14.86
#